data_AF-A0A2G2HDM7-F1
#
_entry.id   AF-A0A2G2HDM7-F1
#
_cell.length_a   1.000
_cell.length_b   1.000
_cell.length_c   1.000
_cell.angle_alpha   90.00
_cell.angle_beta   90.00
_cell.angle_gamma   90.00
#
_symmetry.space_group_name_H-M   'P 1'
#
loop_
_entity.id
_entity.type
_entity.pdbx_description
1 polymer ?
#
loop_
_entity_poly.entity_id
_entity_poly.type
_entity_poly.pdbx_seq_one_letter_code
_entity_poly.pdbx_strand_id
1 'polypeptide(L)'
;MANLKKCLRTCIVCRTKLEKVDLLRLRCENKKLVPYNNYGRSFYICNQCLDVCFDVTDETKNLKSIKKLEKSLFRECKNKDEYLVQLKEILTHVRKSKSL
;
A
#
# COMPACT_ATOMS: atom_id res chain seq x y z
N MET A 1 20.07 -13.82 -25.10
CA MET A 1 19.06 -12.90 -24.51
C MET A 1 19.06 -13.13 -23.00
N ALA A 2 19.50 -12.15 -22.20
CA ALA A 2 19.52 -12.30 -20.75
C ALA A 2 18.08 -12.46 -20.23
N ASN A 3 17.78 -13.62 -19.63
CA ASN A 3 16.51 -13.88 -18.99
C ASN A 3 16.51 -13.13 -17.64
N LEU A 4 16.15 -11.84 -17.66
CA LEU A 4 16.05 -11.07 -16.42
C LEU A 4 14.90 -11.63 -15.59
N LYS A 5 15.24 -12.44 -14.58
CA LYS A 5 14.29 -12.89 -13.57
C LYS A 5 13.60 -11.67 -12.98
N LYS A 6 12.28 -11.62 -13.10
CA LYS A 6 11.49 -10.47 -12.65
C LYS A 6 11.74 -10.21 -11.17
N CYS A 7 12.04 -8.96 -10.84
CA CYS A 7 12.34 -8.57 -9.46
C CYS A 7 11.05 -8.52 -8.64
N LEU A 8 10.92 -9.44 -7.69
CA LEU A 8 9.80 -9.47 -6.76
C LEU A 8 10.06 -8.54 -5.58
N ARG A 9 9.00 -7.90 -5.08
CA ARG A 9 9.02 -7.03 -3.89
C ARG A 9 8.07 -7.58 -2.83
N THR A 10 8.37 -7.28 -1.59
CA THR A 10 7.63 -7.81 -0.44
C THR A 10 6.57 -6.80 0.01
N CYS A 11 5.32 -7.23 0.11
CA CYS A 11 4.28 -6.44 0.76
C CYS A 11 4.55 -6.32 2.27
N ILE A 12 4.51 -5.12 2.83
CA ILE A 12 4.78 -4.92 4.27
C ILE A 12 3.69 -5.49 5.18
N VAL A 13 2.46 -5.66 4.66
CA VAL A 13 1.29 -6.13 5.41
C VAL A 13 1.25 -7.66 5.48
N CYS A 14 1.33 -8.34 4.34
CA CYS A 14 1.21 -9.81 4.27
C CYS A 14 2.53 -10.56 4.08
N ARG A 15 3.63 -9.86 3.79
CA ARG A 15 4.97 -10.43 3.51
C ARG A 15 5.07 -11.30 2.25
N THR A 16 4.02 -11.38 1.43
CA THR A 16 4.06 -12.03 0.11
C THR A 16 5.00 -11.29 -0.84
N LYS A 17 5.73 -12.05 -1.67
CA LYS A 17 6.61 -11.54 -2.74
C LYS A 17 5.83 -11.49 -4.04
N LEU A 18 5.70 -10.30 -4.64
CA LEU A 18 4.89 -10.06 -5.84
C LEU A 18 5.65 -9.18 -6.84
N GLU A 19 5.19 -9.15 -8.09
CA GLU A 19 5.70 -8.22 -9.09
C GLU A 19 5.30 -6.78 -8.75
N LYS A 20 6.07 -5.80 -9.26
CA LYS A 20 5.78 -4.37 -9.02
C LYS A 20 4.39 -3.96 -9.50
N VAL A 21 3.83 -4.63 -10.51
CA VAL A 21 2.50 -4.33 -11.07
C VAL A 21 1.37 -4.61 -10.07
N ASP A 22 1.58 -5.53 -9.13
CA ASP A 22 0.58 -5.94 -8.12
C ASP A 22 0.75 -5.20 -6.79
N LEU A 23 1.62 -4.18 -6.77
CA LEU A 23 2.04 -3.49 -5.56
C LEU A 23 1.93 -1.97 -5.73
N LEU A 24 1.22 -1.33 -4.81
CA LEU A 24 1.27 0.11 -4.63
C LEU A 24 2.54 0.50 -3.87
N ARG A 25 3.32 1.42 -4.45
CA ARG A 25 4.55 1.94 -3.83
C ARG A 25 4.28 3.27 -3.13
N LEU A 26 4.58 3.32 -1.85
CA LEU A 26 4.32 4.47 -0.98
C LEU A 26 5.59 4.88 -0.24
N ARG A 27 5.59 6.09 0.31
CA ARG A 27 6.61 6.56 1.25
C ARG A 27 5.95 7.36 2.37
N CYS A 28 6.69 7.52 3.46
CA CYS A 28 6.33 8.43 4.53
C CYS A 28 7.10 9.74 4.35
N GLU A 29 6.39 10.86 4.34
CA GLU A 29 6.97 12.20 4.27
C GLU A 29 6.33 13.06 5.35
N ASN A 30 7.15 13.69 6.19
CA ASN A 30 6.67 14.50 7.32
C ASN A 30 5.61 13.77 8.17
N LYS A 31 5.84 12.47 8.42
CA LYS A 31 4.96 11.55 9.16
C LYS A 31 3.61 11.22 8.49
N LYS A 32 3.39 11.70 7.26
CA LYS A 32 2.21 11.43 6.42
C LYS A 32 2.52 10.41 5.34
N LEU A 33 1.50 9.70 4.89
CA LEU A 33 1.58 8.75 3.80
C LEU A 33 1.42 9.46 2.46
N VAL A 34 2.35 9.25 1.53
CA VAL A 34 2.28 9.85 0.19
C VAL A 34 2.69 8.84 -0.89
N PRO A 35 2.24 9.03 -2.15
CA PRO A 35 2.74 8.26 -3.29
C PRO A 35 4.26 8.39 -3.44
N TYR A 36 4.90 7.33 -3.92
CA TYR A 36 6.33 7.37 -4.15
C TYR A 36 6.71 8.26 -5.34
N ASN A 37 7.64 9.20 -5.11
CA ASN A 37 8.08 10.22 -6.07
C ASN A 37 9.52 10.00 -6.58
N ASN A 38 9.98 8.76 -6.68
CA ASN A 38 11.36 8.42 -7.09
C ASN A 38 12.47 8.85 -6.12
N TYR A 39 12.12 9.34 -4.93
CA TYR A 39 13.10 9.73 -3.91
C TYR A 39 12.79 9.15 -2.52
N GLY A 40 13.85 8.88 -1.76
CA GLY A 40 13.77 8.46 -0.36
C GLY A 40 13.38 6.99 -0.14
N ARG A 41 13.17 6.64 1.13
CA ARG A 41 12.75 5.30 1.56
C ARG A 41 11.29 5.07 1.21
N SER A 42 11.01 3.92 0.61
CA SER A 42 9.68 3.54 0.15
C SER A 42 9.38 2.10 0.53
N PHE A 43 8.10 1.78 0.61
CA PHE A 43 7.59 0.45 0.86
C PHE A 43 6.47 0.10 -0.12
N TYR A 44 6.05 -1.17 -0.09
CA TYR A 44 5.06 -1.72 -0.99
C TYR A 44 3.89 -2.36 -0.23
N ILE A 45 2.68 -2.14 -0.72
CA ILE A 45 1.46 -2.79 -0.24
C ILE A 45 0.79 -3.45 -1.46
N CYS A 46 0.40 -4.72 -1.36
CA CYS A 46 -0.25 -5.41 -2.46
C CYS A 46 -1.72 -5.04 -2.60
N ASN A 47 -2.21 -5.12 -3.84
CA ASN A 47 -3.60 -4.83 -4.18
C ASN A 47 -4.57 -5.66 -3.32
N GLN A 48 -4.30 -6.96 -3.13
CA GLN A 48 -5.12 -7.82 -2.27
C GLN A 48 -5.27 -7.29 -0.83
N CYS A 49 -4.21 -6.74 -0.22
CA CYS A 49 -4.31 -6.15 1.12
C CYS A 49 -5.11 -4.85 1.11
N LEU A 50 -5.07 -4.09 0.03
CA LEU A 50 -5.84 -2.87 -0.14
C LEU A 50 -7.31 -3.19 -0.34
N ASP A 51 -7.62 -4.10 -1.26
CA ASP A 51 -8.98 -4.53 -1.60
C ASP A 51 -9.69 -5.06 -0.36
N VAL A 52 -9.09 -5.99 0.39
CA VAL A 52 -9.69 -6.52 1.63
C VAL A 52 -9.96 -5.44 2.70
N CYS A 53 -9.19 -4.35 2.73
CA CYS A 53 -9.43 -3.24 3.66
C CYS A 53 -10.52 -2.27 3.18
N PHE A 54 -10.78 -2.22 1.88
CA PHE A 54 -11.73 -1.28 1.28
C PHE A 54 -12.99 -1.94 0.70
N ASP A 55 -13.04 -3.28 0.69
CA ASP A 55 -14.22 -4.06 0.31
C ASP A 55 -15.36 -3.84 1.31
N VAL A 56 -16.51 -3.48 0.77
CA VAL A 56 -17.73 -3.10 1.51
C VAL A 56 -18.57 -4.33 1.89
N THR A 57 -18.20 -5.52 1.43
CA THR A 57 -19.06 -6.71 1.46
C THR A 57 -19.00 -7.53 2.76
N ASP A 58 -18.01 -7.35 3.64
CA ASP A 58 -17.90 -8.11 4.91
C ASP A 58 -17.16 -7.29 6.00
N GLU A 59 -17.92 -6.72 6.94
CA GLU A 59 -17.40 -5.81 7.97
C GLU A 59 -16.44 -6.50 8.98
N THR A 60 -16.67 -7.78 9.30
CA THR A 60 -15.90 -8.48 10.35
C THR A 60 -14.51 -8.91 9.88
N LYS A 61 -14.40 -9.41 8.64
CA LYS A 61 -13.10 -9.76 8.03
C LYS A 61 -12.25 -8.52 7.74
N ASN A 62 -12.91 -7.39 7.54
CA ASN A 62 -12.30 -6.11 7.27
C ASN A 62 -11.55 -5.55 8.51
N LEU A 63 -12.13 -5.62 9.72
CA LEU A 63 -11.52 -5.05 10.94
C LEU A 63 -10.13 -5.62 11.28
N LYS A 64 -9.94 -6.94 11.20
CA LYS A 64 -8.63 -7.58 11.48
C LYS A 64 -7.57 -7.14 10.45
N SER A 65 -7.99 -7.01 9.20
CA SER A 65 -7.12 -6.61 8.08
C SER A 65 -6.72 -5.14 8.20
N ILE A 66 -7.68 -4.26 8.54
CA ILE A 66 -7.43 -2.85 8.88
C ILE A 66 -6.38 -2.72 9.98
N LYS A 67 -6.58 -3.39 11.12
CA LYS A 67 -5.62 -3.31 12.25
C LYS A 67 -4.21 -3.76 11.85
N LYS A 68 -4.10 -4.75 10.97
CA LYS A 68 -2.81 -5.24 10.46
C LYS A 68 -2.16 -4.23 9.52
N LEU A 69 -2.96 -3.59 8.66
CA LEU A 69 -2.52 -2.52 7.77
C LEU A 69 -2.01 -1.32 8.58
N GLU A 70 -2.80 -0.83 9.53
CA GLU A 70 -2.42 0.29 10.41
C GLU A 70 -1.13 0.00 11.20
N LYS A 71 -1.01 -1.19 11.79
CA LYS A 71 0.22 -1.57 12.51
C LYS A 71 1.45 -1.59 11.59
N SER A 72 1.27 -1.97 10.33
CA SER A 72 2.35 -1.98 9.34
C SER A 72 2.73 -0.55 8.95
N LEU A 73 1.75 0.31 8.71
CA LEU A 73 1.98 1.73 8.39
C LEU A 73 2.59 2.51 9.56
N PHE A 74 2.16 2.23 10.80
CA PHE A 74 2.76 2.80 12.00
C PHE A 74 4.26 2.48 12.10
N ARG A 75 4.68 1.27 11.71
CA ARG A 75 6.11 0.88 11.72
C ARG A 75 6.94 1.67 10.71
N GLU A 76 6.38 1.94 9.54
CA GLU A 76 7.07 2.67 8.47
C GLU A 76 7.09 4.18 8.73
N CYS A 77 5.94 4.77 9.12
CA CYS A 77 5.80 6.21 9.29
C CYS A 77 6.06 6.71 10.72
N LYS A 78 6.17 5.80 11.70
CA LYS A 78 6.42 6.08 13.12
C LYS A 78 5.47 7.13 13.71
N ASN A 79 4.22 7.14 13.25
CA ASN A 79 3.20 8.09 13.69
C ASN A 79 1.81 7.42 13.74
N LYS A 80 0.89 7.94 14.55
CA LYS A 80 -0.52 7.52 14.62
C LYS A 80 -1.37 8.54 13.84
N ASP A 81 -1.27 8.48 12.52
CA ASP A 81 -2.04 9.34 11.62
C ASP A 81 -3.26 8.60 11.06
N GLU A 82 -4.17 9.32 10.42
CA GLU A 82 -5.36 8.77 9.75
C GLU A 82 -5.00 8.10 8.42
N TYR A 83 -4.14 7.07 8.47
CA TYR A 83 -3.58 6.46 7.27
C TYR A 83 -4.61 5.84 6.34
N LEU A 84 -5.74 5.34 6.86
CA LEU A 84 -6.81 4.79 6.03
C LEU A 84 -7.47 5.85 5.15
N VAL A 85 -7.66 7.06 5.68
CA VAL A 85 -8.20 8.21 4.93
C VAL A 85 -7.23 8.59 3.82
N GLN A 86 -5.95 8.77 4.17
CA GLN A 86 -4.89 9.10 3.21
C GLN A 86 -4.75 8.04 2.11
N LEU A 87 -4.85 6.75 2.45
CA LEU A 87 -4.82 5.67 1.46
C LEU A 87 -6.03 5.71 0.51
N LYS A 88 -7.24 5.97 1.02
CA LYS A 88 -8.44 6.09 0.16
C LYS A 88 -8.27 7.23 -0.85
N GLU A 89 -7.77 8.38 -0.41
CA GLU A 89 -7.50 9.53 -1.29
C GLU A 89 -6.45 9.19 -2.36
N ILE A 90 -5.32 8.58 -1.95
CA ILE A 90 -4.28 8.16 -2.89
C ILE A 90 -4.85 7.21 -3.95
N LEU A 91 -5.67 6.24 -3.55
CA LEU A 91 -6.26 5.27 -4.46
C LEU A 91 -7.28 5.88 -5.42
N THR A 92 -8.11 6.82 -4.97
CA THR A 92 -9.07 7.51 -5.84
C THR A 92 -8.38 8.42 -6.85
N HIS A 93 -7.30 9.11 -6.45
CA HIS A 93 -6.48 9.92 -7.35
C HIS A 93 -5.73 9.08 -8.39
N VAL A 94 -5.16 7.93 -7.99
CA VAL A 94 -4.47 7.01 -8.92
C VAL A 94 -5.43 6.37 -9.93
N ARG A 95 -6.69 6.11 -9.55
CA ARG A 95 -7.69 5.58 -10.50
C ARG A 95 -8.10 6.60 -11.56
N LYS A 96 -8.19 7.89 -11.21
CA LYS A 96 -8.53 8.95 -12.17
C LYS A 96 -7.42 9.22 -13.20
N SER A 97 -6.15 9.00 -12.85
CA SER A 97 -5.03 9.24 -13.78
C SER A 97 -4.80 8.14 -14.81
N LYS A 98 -5.50 7.00 -14.72
CA LYS A 98 -5.46 5.91 -15.72
C LYS A 98 -6.61 5.97 -16.76
N SER A 99 -7.54 6.91 -16.61
CA SER A 99 -8.74 7.04 -17.47
C SER A 99 -8.66 8.23 -18.44
N LEU A 100 -7.47 8.74 -18.72
CA LEU A 100 -7.16 9.77 -19.71
C LEU A 100 -6.12 9.24 -20.70
#